data_AF-A0A356BFU8-F1
#
_entry.id   AF-A0A356BFU8-F1
#
_cell.length_a   1.000
_cell.length_b   1.000
_cell.length_c   1.000
_cell.angle_alpha   90.00
_cell.angle_beta   90.00
_cell.angle_gamma   90.00
#
_symmetry.space_group_name_H-M   'P 1'
#
loop_
_entity.id
_entity.type
_entity.pdbx_description
1 polymer ?
#
loop_
_entity_poly.entity_id
_entity_poly.type
_entity_poly.pdbx_seq_one_letter_code
_entity_poly.pdbx_strand_id
1 'polypeptide(L)' 'MKPGIHPEYKEITATCTCGNSFKTKSALCKDIHLDVCSACHPFYTGK' A
#
# COMPACT_ATOMS: atom_id res chain seq x y z
N MET A 1 -3.34 -11.47 -17.45
CA MET A 1 -4.70 -11.43 -16.89
C MET A 1 -5.62 -12.25 -17.78
N LYS A 2 -6.15 -13.37 -17.28
CA LYS A 2 -7.25 -14.09 -17.94
C LYS A 2 -8.58 -13.47 -17.48
N PRO A 3 -9.51 -13.15 -18.39
CA PRO A 3 -10.81 -12.58 -18.01
C PRO A 3 -11.56 -13.55 -17.11
N GLY A 4 -12.17 -13.04 -16.03
CA GLY A 4 -13.11 -13.79 -15.18
C GLY A 4 -12.55 -14.47 -13.91
N ILE A 5 -11.22 -14.58 -13.73
CA ILE A 5 -10.62 -15.22 -12.53
C ILE A 5 -9.83 -14.26 -11.64
N HIS A 6 -9.58 -13.03 -12.10
CA HIS A 6 -8.78 -12.06 -11.36
C HIS A 6 -9.72 -11.14 -10.56
N PRO A 7 -9.45 -10.93 -9.26
CA PRO A 7 -10.16 -9.96 -8.45
C PRO A 7 -10.02 -8.54 -9.03
N GLU A 8 -10.97 -7.66 -8.73
CA GLU A 8 -10.88 -6.26 -9.11
C GLU A 8 -9.59 -5.64 -8.59
N TYR A 9 -8.74 -5.15 -9.49
CA TYR A 9 -7.44 -4.58 -9.15
C TYR A 9 -7.47 -3.08 -9.47
N LYS A 10 -7.64 -2.26 -8.43
CA LYS A 10 -7.75 -0.80 -8.57
C LYS A 10 -6.57 -0.10 -7.89
N GLU A 11 -6.29 1.11 -8.35
CA GLU A 11 -5.35 2.00 -7.65
C GLU A 11 -5.93 2.43 -6.32
N ILE A 12 -5.14 2.27 -5.27
CA ILE A 12 -5.45 2.66 -3.90
C ILE A 12 -4.36 3.57 -3.37
N THR A 13 -4.72 4.46 -2.45
CA THR A 13 -3.76 5.32 -1.76
C THR A 13 -3.39 4.68 -0.43
N ALA A 14 -2.11 4.41 -0.24
CA ALA A 14 -1.56 3.93 1.01
C ALA A 14 -0.93 5.11 1.75
N THR A 15 -1.50 5.51 2.89
CA THR A 15 -1.09 6.66 3.69
C THR A 15 -0.46 6.18 5.00
N CYS A 16 0.80 6.52 5.22
CA CYS A 16 1.53 6.19 6.43
C CYS A 16 1.50 7.32 7.47
N THR A 17 1.52 6.97 8.76
CA THR A 17 1.62 7.90 9.90
C THR A 17 2.83 8.84 9.84
N CYS A 18 3.90 8.41 9.20
CA CYS A 18 5.10 9.19 8.89
C CYS A 18 4.91 10.33 7.87
N GLY A 19 3.71 10.48 7.30
CA GLY A 19 3.42 11.45 6.23
C GLY A 19 3.73 10.95 4.82
N ASN A 20 4.23 9.71 4.66
CA ASN A 20 4.49 9.13 3.34
C ASN A 20 3.19 8.58 2.75
N SER A 21 2.82 9.04 1.56
CA SER A 21 1.67 8.53 0.81
C SER A 21 2.14 7.94 -0.52
N PHE A 22 1.84 6.66 -0.78
CA PHE A 22 2.22 6.01 -2.04
C PHE A 22 1.02 5.34 -2.71
N LYS A 23 0.97 5.45 -4.04
CA LYS A 23 -0.10 4.86 -4.85
C LYS A 23 0.27 3.43 -5.19
N THR A 24 -0.54 2.48 -4.75
CA THR A 24 -0.34 1.06 -5.02
C THR A 24 -1.60 0.50 -5.66
N LYS A 25 -1.48 -0.53 -6.50
CA LYS A 25 -2.65 -1.24 -7.00
C LYS A 25 -2.91 -2.42 -6.06
N SER A 26 -4.14 -2.60 -5.61
CA SER A 26 -4.51 -3.69 -4.71
C SER A 26 -5.89 -4.22 -5.04
N ALA A 27 -6.10 -5.50 -4.72
CA ALA A 27 -7.41 -6.13 -4.81
C ALA A 27 -8.41 -5.59 -3.78
N LEU A 28 -7.91 -4.92 -2.73
CA LEU A 28 -8.72 -4.39 -1.63
C LEU A 28 -9.54 -3.15 -2.05
N CYS A 29 -9.18 -2.48 -3.15
CA CYS A 29 -9.88 -1.33 -3.75
C CYS A 29 -10.31 -0.23 -2.75
N LYS A 30 -9.60 -0.12 -1.62
CA LYS A 30 -9.85 0.82 -0.53
C LYS A 30 -8.53 1.45 -0.11
N ASP A 31 -8.60 2.71 0.33
CA ASP A 31 -7.46 3.40 0.91
C ASP A 31 -7.00 2.69 2.18
N ILE A 32 -5.68 2.63 2.37
CA ILE A 32 -5.05 1.92 3.47
C ILE A 32 -4.29 2.92 4.31
N HIS A 33 -4.53 2.90 5.62
CA HIS A 33 -3.70 3.58 6.59
C HIS A 33 -2.65 2.60 7.12
N LEU A 34 -1.36 2.93 6.95
CA LEU A 34 -0.25 2.11 7.40
C LEU A 34 0.37 2.70 8.66
N ASP A 35 0.56 1.84 9.66
CA ASP A 35 1.26 2.18 10.90
C ASP A 35 2.76 2.37 10.68
N VAL A 36 3.37 1.50 9.85
CA VAL A 36 4.80 1.53 9.55
C VAL A 36 5.02 1.29 8.06
N CYS A 37 5.79 2.17 7.44
CA CYS A 37 6.19 2.08 6.04
C CYS A 37 7.65 1.62 5.88
N SER A 38 8.09 1.34 4.65
CA SER A 38 9.51 1.05 4.38
C SER A 38 10.45 2.21 4.70
N ALA A 39 9.98 3.45 4.61
CA ALA A 39 10.76 4.62 5.03
C ALA A 39 10.77 4.82 6.57
N CYS A 40 10.04 3.99 7.31
CA CYS A 40 9.75 4.17 8.73
C CYS A 40 10.22 3.01 9.59
N HIS A 41 10.19 1.80 9.03
CA HIS A 41 10.48 0.60 9.80
C HIS A 41 11.93 0.66 10.25
N PRO A 42 12.21 0.45 11.56
CA PRO A 42 13.56 0.41 12.13
C PRO A 42 14.53 -0.46 11.32
N PHE A 43 14.00 -1.58 10.79
CA PHE A 43 14.73 -2.49 9.90
C PHE A 43 15.25 -1.84 8.60
N TYR A 44 14.50 -0.92 7.99
CA TYR A 44 14.89 -0.25 6.75
C TYR A 44 15.68 1.02 6.99
N THR A 45 15.44 1.71 8.12
CA THR A 45 16.13 2.96 8.48
C THR A 45 17.38 2.75 9.32
N GLY A 46 17.60 1.53 9.84
CA GLY A 46 18.79 1.15 10.59
C GLY A 46 18.91 1.81 11.96
N LYS A 47 17.80 2.26 12.54
CA LYS A 47 17.73 2.83 13.90
C LYS A 47 17.14 1.86 14.89
#